data_AF-A0A950NG42-F1
#
_entry.id   AF-A0A950NG42-F1
#
_cell.length_a   1.000
_cell.length_b   1.000
_cell.length_c   1.000
_cell.angle_alpha   90.00
_cell.angle_beta   90.00
_cell.angle_gamma   90.00
#
_symmetry.space_group_name_H-M   'P 1'
#
loop_
_entity.id
_entity.type
_entity.pdbx_description
1 polymer ?
#
loop_
_entity_poly.entity_id
_entity_poly.type
_entity_poly.pdbx_seq_one_letter_code
_entity_poly.pdbx_strand_id
1 'polypeptide(L)'
;MATIPRLGTLTRGWTVTPAQYRRVAFVALGALFLIVLTGAAVRLTDSGLGCPDWPRCHGTVLPPLSGHALIEFGNRALSGAVGVIVVAAAVLALRRRPFRRDLAVLAWLLPLGVLGQAVLGGYTVVEHLAPGFVMAHFGLSMLILIAAVALAWRSAHEPGSRPRSIDRVSVWSTRALAPLG
;
A
#
# COMPACT_ATOMS: atom_id res chain seq x y z
N MET A 1 7.27 36.96 38.17
CA MET A 1 7.91 35.72 37.70
C MET A 1 6.80 34.82 37.13
N ALA A 2 6.48 34.99 35.85
CA ALA A 2 5.36 34.30 35.21
C ALA A 2 5.84 32.95 34.66
N THR A 3 5.28 31.87 35.18
CA THR A 3 5.52 30.51 34.71
C THR A 3 5.00 30.38 33.28
N ILE A 4 5.89 30.28 32.30
CA ILE A 4 5.53 29.94 30.92
C ILE A 4 4.90 28.54 30.97
N PRO A 5 3.59 28.37 30.68
CA PRO A 5 3.04 27.04 30.52
C PRO A 5 3.77 26.39 29.35
N ARG A 6 4.37 25.22 29.57
CA ARG A 6 5.01 24.45 28.49
C ARG A 6 4.01 24.33 27.35
N LEU A 7 4.41 24.72 26.14
CA LEU A 7 3.66 24.55 24.88
C LEU A 7 3.13 23.11 24.65
N GLY A 8 3.52 22.13 25.47
CA GLY A 8 3.06 20.74 25.40
C GLY A 8 1.62 20.49 25.83
N THR A 9 0.92 21.45 26.47
CA THR A 9 -0.50 21.28 26.87
C THR A 9 -1.51 21.84 25.87
N LEU A 10 -1.07 22.55 24.83
CA LEU A 10 -1.95 23.13 23.80
C LEU A 10 -2.16 22.22 22.58
N THR A 11 -1.46 21.10 22.47
CA THR A 11 -1.79 20.04 21.50
C THR A 11 -2.67 18.95 22.15
N ARG A 12 -3.83 19.34 22.69
CA ARG A 12 -4.98 18.41 22.65
C ARG A 12 -5.34 18.27 21.17
N GLY A 13 -5.19 17.10 20.59
CA GLY A 13 -5.55 16.94 19.17
C GLY A 13 -5.40 15.52 18.66
N TRP A 14 -6.03 14.58 19.35
CA TRP A 14 -6.22 13.17 18.96
C TRP A 14 -4.94 12.35 18.66
N THR A 15 -4.73 11.29 19.44
CA THR A 15 -3.62 10.34 19.29
C THR A 15 -4.16 8.97 18.92
N VAL A 16 -3.33 8.19 18.22
CA VAL A 16 -3.64 6.80 17.87
C VAL A 16 -2.88 5.88 18.81
N THR A 17 -3.59 4.96 19.47
CA THR A 17 -2.97 3.94 20.32
C THR A 17 -2.28 2.86 19.47
N PRO A 18 -1.33 2.09 20.02
CA PRO A 18 -0.70 0.97 19.31
C PRO A 18 -1.71 -0.03 18.74
N ALA A 19 -2.74 -0.38 19.53
CA ALA A 19 -3.77 -1.33 19.12
C ALA A 19 -4.65 -0.81 17.98
N GLN A 20 -4.99 0.48 17.99
CA GLN A 20 -5.73 1.12 16.88
C GLN A 20 -4.88 1.15 15.61
N TYR A 21 -3.61 1.56 15.73
CA TYR A 21 -2.72 1.62 14.57
C TYR A 21 -2.47 0.24 13.96
N ARG A 22 -2.38 -0.81 14.79
CA ARG A 22 -2.31 -2.19 14.32
C ARG A 22 -3.50 -2.53 13.41
N ARG A 23 -4.73 -2.21 13.82
CA ARG A 23 -5.93 -2.44 12.99
C ARG A 23 -5.82 -1.71 11.65
N VAL A 24 -5.39 -0.45 11.67
CA VAL A 24 -5.17 0.34 10.45
C VAL A 24 -4.16 -0.33 9.52
N ALA A 25 -3.04 -0.82 10.04
CA ALA A 25 -2.02 -1.51 9.25
C ALA A 25 -2.55 -2.82 8.62
N PHE A 26 -3.36 -3.60 9.35
CA PHE A 26 -3.99 -4.81 8.80
C PHE A 26 -5.08 -4.51 7.79
N VAL A 27 -5.85 -3.42 7.96
CA VAL A 27 -6.81 -2.95 6.94
C VAL A 27 -6.09 -2.56 5.66
N ALA A 28 -4.98 -1.81 5.76
CA ALA A 28 -4.16 -1.45 4.60
C ALA A 28 -3.58 -2.69 3.90
N LEU A 29 -3.07 -3.66 4.67
CA LEU A 29 -2.58 -4.93 4.13
C LEU A 29 -3.70 -5.70 3.41
N GLY A 30 -4.86 -5.84 4.01
CA GLY A 30 -6.00 -6.52 3.40
C GLY A 30 -6.47 -5.84 2.11
N ALA A 31 -6.52 -4.50 2.10
CA ALA A 31 -6.88 -3.72 0.92
C ALA A 31 -5.85 -3.87 -0.22
N LEU A 32 -4.55 -3.84 0.10
CA LEU A 32 -3.46 -4.06 -0.86
C LEU A 32 -3.44 -5.49 -1.40
N PHE A 33 -3.73 -6.48 -0.56
CA PHE A 33 -3.88 -7.87 -0.99
C PHE A 33 -5.09 -8.04 -1.93
N LEU A 34 -6.23 -7.44 -1.57
CA LEU A 34 -7.44 -7.50 -2.38
C LEU A 34 -7.23 -6.91 -3.79
N ILE A 35 -6.58 -5.74 -3.90
CA ILE A 35 -6.34 -5.13 -5.22
C ILE A 35 -5.38 -5.95 -6.09
N VAL A 36 -4.43 -6.67 -5.49
CA VAL A 36 -3.59 -7.64 -6.23
C VAL A 36 -4.45 -8.78 -6.79
N LEU A 37 -5.39 -9.31 -6.01
CA LEU A 37 -6.30 -10.37 -6.47
C LEU A 37 -7.23 -9.89 -7.58
N THR A 38 -7.80 -8.69 -7.45
CA THR A 38 -8.66 -8.15 -8.51
C THR A 38 -7.85 -7.80 -9.76
N GLY A 39 -6.61 -7.34 -9.62
CA GLY A 39 -5.70 -7.15 -10.75
C GLY A 39 -5.37 -8.47 -11.47
N ALA A 40 -5.16 -9.55 -10.71
CA ALA A 40 -5.02 -10.90 -11.28
C ALA A 40 -6.31 -11.34 -12.01
N ALA A 41 -7.49 -11.04 -11.46
CA ALA A 41 -8.76 -11.31 -12.13
C ALA A 41 -8.91 -10.52 -13.45
N VAL A 42 -8.52 -9.25 -13.50
CA VAL A 42 -8.49 -8.46 -14.76
C VAL A 42 -7.65 -9.18 -15.82
N ARG A 43 -6.46 -9.69 -15.44
CA ARG A 43 -5.59 -10.42 -16.37
C ARG A 43 -6.16 -11.78 -16.78
N LEU A 44 -6.66 -12.57 -15.84
CA LEU A 44 -7.17 -13.93 -16.10
C LEU A 44 -8.51 -13.94 -16.87
N THR A 45 -9.22 -12.81 -16.90
CA THR A 45 -10.44 -12.62 -17.68
C THR A 45 -10.20 -11.87 -18.98
N ASP A 46 -8.94 -11.65 -19.36
CA ASP A 46 -8.53 -10.87 -20.54
C ASP A 46 -9.15 -9.46 -20.61
N SER A 47 -9.50 -8.89 -19.46
CA SER A 47 -10.16 -7.59 -19.36
C SER A 47 -9.19 -6.41 -19.32
N GLY A 48 -7.89 -6.63 -19.51
CA GLY A 48 -6.86 -5.58 -19.33
C GLY A 48 -6.85 -4.47 -20.38
N LEU A 49 -7.67 -4.57 -21.42
CA LEU A 49 -7.98 -3.51 -22.39
C LEU A 49 -9.49 -3.27 -22.52
N GLY A 50 -10.26 -3.56 -21.47
CA GLY A 50 -11.67 -3.20 -21.40
C GLY A 50 -11.91 -1.68 -21.47
N CYS A 51 -10.93 -0.89 -21.03
CA CYS A 51 -10.85 0.56 -21.14
C CYS A 51 -9.56 0.93 -21.91
N PRO A 52 -9.64 1.20 -23.23
CA PRO A 52 -8.45 1.36 -24.09
C PRO A 52 -7.66 2.66 -23.84
N ASP A 53 -8.25 3.60 -23.10
CA ASP A 53 -7.67 4.87 -22.69
C ASP A 53 -7.49 4.93 -21.17
N TRP A 54 -6.64 5.86 -20.74
CA TRP A 54 -6.39 6.19 -19.34
C TRP A 54 -6.07 7.68 -19.25
N PRO A 55 -6.58 8.44 -18.25
CA PRO A 55 -7.34 8.00 -17.06
C PRO A 55 -8.85 7.81 -17.32
N ARG A 56 -9.33 8.14 -18.52
CA ARG A 56 -10.72 7.93 -18.95
C ARG A 56 -10.95 6.47 -19.36
N CYS A 57 -12.18 6.11 -19.69
CA CYS A 57 -12.55 4.81 -20.26
C CYS A 57 -13.56 5.06 -21.37
N HIS A 58 -13.22 4.70 -22.62
CA HIS A 58 -13.93 5.05 -23.84
C HIS A 58 -14.17 6.57 -24.00
N GLY A 59 -13.20 7.39 -23.59
CA GLY A 59 -13.29 8.85 -23.67
C GLY A 59 -14.21 9.49 -22.60
N THR A 60 -14.85 8.69 -21.76
CA THR A 60 -15.72 9.15 -20.66
C THR A 60 -15.11 8.86 -19.28
N VAL A 61 -15.68 9.44 -18.22
CA VAL A 61 -15.20 9.21 -16.84
C VAL A 61 -15.73 7.90 -16.26
N LEU A 62 -16.87 7.42 -16.77
CA LEU A 62 -17.47 6.14 -16.40
C LEU A 62 -17.36 5.16 -17.56
N PRO A 63 -17.25 3.84 -17.29
CA PRO A 63 -17.19 2.84 -18.33
C PRO A 63 -18.57 2.61 -18.95
N PRO A 64 -18.65 2.11 -20.19
CA PRO A 64 -19.87 1.50 -20.70
C PRO A 64 -20.25 0.28 -19.84
N LEU A 65 -21.54 -0.06 -19.81
CA LEU A 65 -22.05 -1.25 -19.10
C LEU A 65 -21.75 -2.56 -19.87
N SER A 66 -20.51 -2.72 -20.33
CA SER A 66 -19.98 -3.93 -20.94
C SER A 66 -19.08 -4.69 -19.95
N GLY A 67 -19.04 -6.02 -20.06
CA GLY A 67 -18.40 -6.88 -19.06
C GLY A 67 -16.92 -6.53 -18.81
N HIS A 68 -16.10 -6.54 -19.85
CA HIS A 68 -14.66 -6.29 -19.71
C HIS A 68 -14.33 -4.86 -19.25
N ALA A 69 -15.05 -3.84 -19.75
CA ALA A 69 -14.85 -2.46 -19.32
C ALA A 69 -15.19 -2.28 -17.84
N LEU A 70 -16.27 -2.93 -17.37
CA LEU A 70 -16.67 -2.87 -15.97
C LEU A 70 -15.66 -3.58 -15.05
N ILE A 71 -15.08 -4.70 -15.49
CA ILE A 71 -14.03 -5.42 -14.75
C ILE A 71 -12.78 -4.55 -14.61
N GLU A 72 -12.29 -3.98 -15.72
CA GLU A 72 -11.07 -3.15 -15.68
C GLU A 72 -11.30 -1.86 -14.88
N PHE A 73 -12.38 -1.15 -15.16
CA PHE A 73 -12.71 0.09 -14.47
C PHE A 73 -12.99 -0.16 -12.98
N GLY A 74 -13.62 -1.29 -12.62
CA GLY A 74 -13.81 -1.70 -11.24
C GLY A 74 -12.48 -1.83 -10.49
N ASN A 75 -11.45 -2.40 -11.14
CA ASN A 75 -10.11 -2.46 -10.57
C ASN A 75 -9.46 -1.06 -10.43
N ARG A 76 -9.66 -0.16 -11.41
CA ARG A 76 -9.22 1.25 -11.32
C ARG A 76 -9.91 1.99 -10.15
N ALA A 77 -11.21 1.82 -9.99
CA ALA A 77 -11.99 2.42 -8.91
C ALA A 77 -11.56 1.88 -7.53
N LEU A 78 -11.36 0.56 -7.41
CA LEU A 78 -10.84 -0.06 -6.19
C LEU A 78 -9.45 0.47 -5.85
N SER A 79 -8.57 0.66 -6.84
CA SER A 79 -7.24 1.24 -6.64
C SER A 79 -7.32 2.65 -6.04
N GLY A 80 -8.30 3.46 -6.46
CA GLY A 80 -8.59 4.76 -5.85
C GLY A 80 -8.97 4.65 -4.37
N ALA A 81 -9.85 3.71 -4.01
CA ALA A 81 -10.22 3.46 -2.61
C ALA A 81 -9.03 2.96 -1.77
N VAL A 82 -8.21 2.06 -2.33
CA VAL A 82 -6.96 1.61 -1.69
C VAL A 82 -6.01 2.79 -1.45
N GLY A 83 -5.89 3.70 -2.41
CA GLY A 83 -5.12 4.94 -2.29
C GLY A 83 -5.51 5.75 -1.04
N VAL A 84 -6.81 5.95 -0.82
CA VAL A 84 -7.33 6.64 0.37
C VAL A 84 -6.95 5.90 1.66
N ILE A 85 -7.09 4.57 1.68
CA ILE A 85 -6.75 3.73 2.84
C ILE A 85 -5.26 3.85 3.20
N VAL A 86 -4.36 3.77 2.21
CA VAL A 86 -2.91 3.83 2.48
C VAL A 86 -2.44 5.23 2.85
N VAL A 87 -3.06 6.28 2.32
CA VAL A 87 -2.83 7.67 2.77
C VAL A 87 -3.28 7.83 4.22
N ALA A 88 -4.46 7.32 4.57
CA ALA A 88 -4.92 7.33 5.95
C ALA A 88 -3.94 6.59 6.87
N ALA A 89 -3.47 5.40 6.48
CA ALA A 89 -2.47 4.66 7.24
C ALA A 89 -1.19 5.48 7.48
N ALA A 90 -0.67 6.15 6.45
CA ALA A 90 0.51 7.01 6.54
C ALA A 90 0.31 8.20 7.50
N VAL A 91 -0.82 8.90 7.41
CA VAL A 91 -1.16 10.02 8.30
C VAL A 91 -1.34 9.54 9.74
N LEU A 92 -2.03 8.42 9.95
CA LEU A 92 -2.26 7.85 11.28
C LEU A 92 -0.97 7.33 11.93
N ALA A 93 0.04 6.95 11.14
CA ALA A 93 1.36 6.59 11.64
C ALA A 93 2.04 7.75 12.38
N LEU A 94 1.87 8.98 11.88
CA LEU A 94 2.39 10.20 12.50
C LEU A 94 1.65 10.56 13.80
N ARG A 95 0.40 10.10 13.94
CA ARG A 95 -0.45 10.31 15.12
C ARG A 95 -0.32 9.20 16.17
N ARG A 96 0.34 8.08 15.84
CA ARG A 96 0.57 6.95 16.76
C ARG A 96 1.49 7.36 17.92
N ARG A 97 1.07 7.09 19.16
CA ARG A 97 1.89 7.33 20.36
C ARG A 97 2.12 6.02 21.16
N PRO A 98 3.36 5.75 21.64
CA PRO A 98 4.59 6.51 21.41
C PRO A 98 4.99 6.52 19.92
N PHE A 99 5.65 7.57 19.45
CA PHE A 99 5.97 7.69 18.02
C PHE A 99 7.01 6.66 17.59
N ARG A 100 6.80 6.01 16.43
CA ARG A 100 7.67 4.97 15.88
C ARG A 100 8.04 5.29 14.43
N ARG A 101 9.27 5.81 14.24
CA ARG A 101 9.80 6.23 12.93
C ARG A 101 9.78 5.11 11.90
N ASP A 102 10.04 3.88 12.33
CA ASP A 102 10.03 2.71 11.45
C ASP A 102 8.66 2.43 10.84
N LEU A 103 7.60 2.56 11.63
CA LEU A 103 6.23 2.39 11.15
C LEU A 103 5.82 3.54 10.24
N ALA A 104 6.25 4.76 10.55
CA ALA A 104 5.98 5.93 9.72
C ALA A 104 6.63 5.81 8.34
N VAL A 105 7.91 5.42 8.26
CA VAL A 105 8.60 5.22 6.98
C VAL A 105 7.89 4.16 6.15
N LEU A 106 7.63 2.98 6.71
CA LEU A 106 6.93 1.91 6.00
C LEU A 106 5.54 2.33 5.52
N ALA A 107 4.78 3.07 6.35
CA ALA A 107 3.45 3.53 6.00
C ALA A 107 3.47 4.57 4.88
N TRP A 108 4.47 5.45 4.80
CA TRP A 108 4.61 6.42 3.71
C TRP A 108 5.10 5.80 2.40
N LEU A 109 5.79 4.66 2.43
CA LEU A 109 6.12 3.91 1.20
C LEU A 109 4.86 3.40 0.49
N LEU A 110 3.77 3.11 1.21
CA LEU A 110 2.54 2.58 0.62
C LEU A 110 1.84 3.56 -0.34
N PRO A 111 1.47 4.81 0.05
CA PRO A 111 0.85 5.76 -0.88
C PRO A 111 1.80 6.16 -2.01
N LEU A 112 3.11 6.27 -1.75
CA LEU A 112 4.09 6.54 -2.80
C LEU A 112 4.13 5.41 -3.84
N GLY A 113 4.11 4.16 -3.37
CA GLY A 113 4.02 2.99 -4.24
C GLY A 113 2.72 2.93 -5.03
N VAL A 114 1.57 3.22 -4.40
CA VAL A 114 0.26 3.25 -5.08
C VAL A 114 0.20 4.35 -6.16
N LEU A 115 0.82 5.51 -5.92
CA LEU A 115 0.99 6.52 -6.97
C LEU A 115 1.84 5.99 -8.13
N GLY A 116 2.96 5.33 -7.84
CA GLY A 116 3.76 4.65 -8.86
C GLY A 116 2.97 3.59 -9.64
N GLN A 117 2.10 2.83 -8.96
CA GLN A 117 1.21 1.86 -9.58
C GLN A 117 0.19 2.48 -10.52
N ALA A 118 -0.40 3.61 -10.15
CA ALA A 118 -1.33 4.31 -11.03
C ALA A 118 -0.64 4.73 -12.34
N VAL A 119 0.60 5.22 -12.27
CA VAL A 119 1.40 5.59 -13.43
C VAL A 119 1.76 4.35 -14.28
N LEU A 120 2.34 3.30 -13.69
CA LEU A 120 2.70 2.08 -14.41
C LEU A 120 1.49 1.35 -15.00
N GLY A 121 0.37 1.34 -14.28
CA GLY A 121 -0.89 0.78 -14.76
C GLY A 121 -1.45 1.54 -15.95
N GLY A 122 -1.41 2.88 -15.92
CA GLY A 122 -1.74 3.71 -17.07
C GLY A 122 -0.87 3.43 -18.29
N TYR A 123 0.46 3.33 -18.11
CA TYR A 123 1.37 2.93 -19.20
C TYR A 123 1.06 1.53 -19.73
N THR A 124 0.71 0.57 -18.86
CA THR A 124 0.34 -0.78 -19.30
C THR A 124 -0.84 -0.78 -20.27
N VAL A 125 -1.80 0.12 -20.09
CA VAL A 125 -2.95 0.27 -21.00
C VAL A 125 -2.52 0.93 -22.31
N VAL A 126 -1.83 2.06 -22.24
CA VAL A 126 -1.39 2.82 -23.43
C VAL A 126 -0.43 2.01 -24.31
N GLU A 127 0.40 1.18 -23.69
CA GLU A 127 1.35 0.29 -24.35
C GLU A 127 0.75 -1.09 -24.68
N HIS A 128 -0.59 -1.19 -24.68
CA HIS A 128 -1.32 -2.39 -25.13
C HIS A 128 -0.86 -3.68 -24.45
N LEU A 129 -0.68 -3.63 -23.12
CA LEU A 129 -0.20 -4.73 -22.27
C LEU A 129 1.22 -5.21 -22.60
N ALA A 130 2.09 -4.34 -23.11
CA ALA A 130 3.50 -4.66 -23.33
C ALA A 130 4.10 -5.38 -22.10
N PRO A 131 4.72 -6.57 -22.27
CA PRO A 131 5.06 -7.46 -21.15
C PRO A 131 5.95 -6.80 -20.10
N GLY A 132 6.87 -5.93 -20.51
CA GLY A 132 7.75 -5.19 -19.60
C GLY A 132 6.97 -4.36 -18.57
N PHE A 133 5.96 -3.60 -19.02
CA PHE A 133 5.14 -2.78 -18.13
C PHE A 133 4.22 -3.62 -17.25
N VAL A 134 3.64 -4.69 -17.78
CA VAL A 134 2.82 -5.64 -16.98
C VAL A 134 3.66 -6.27 -15.86
N MET A 135 4.87 -6.75 -16.18
CA MET A 135 5.79 -7.33 -15.19
C MET A 135 6.26 -6.29 -14.17
N ALA A 136 6.59 -5.08 -14.61
CA ALA A 136 7.00 -4.00 -13.71
C ALA A 136 5.86 -3.58 -12.76
N HIS A 137 4.64 -3.46 -13.28
CA HIS A 137 3.43 -3.20 -12.50
C HIS A 137 3.20 -4.29 -11.45
N PHE A 138 3.30 -5.57 -11.82
CA PHE A 138 3.20 -6.68 -10.87
C PHE A 138 4.34 -6.68 -9.84
N GLY A 139 5.58 -6.48 -10.27
CA GLY A 139 6.76 -6.44 -9.40
C GLY A 139 6.68 -5.34 -8.34
N LEU A 140 6.32 -4.12 -8.75
CA LEU A 140 6.09 -3.02 -7.81
C LEU A 140 4.93 -3.34 -6.85
N SER A 141 3.90 -4.07 -7.29
CA SER A 141 2.78 -4.47 -6.41
C SER A 141 3.27 -5.41 -5.32
N MET A 142 4.17 -6.34 -5.64
CA MET A 142 4.78 -7.24 -4.67
C MET A 142 5.64 -6.47 -3.66
N LEU A 143 6.42 -5.48 -4.10
CA LEU A 143 7.22 -4.63 -3.20
C LEU A 143 6.33 -3.84 -2.22
N ILE A 144 5.23 -3.28 -2.70
CA ILE A 144 4.26 -2.56 -1.85
C ILE A 144 3.60 -3.53 -0.85
N LEU A 145 3.23 -4.72 -1.30
CA LEU A 145 2.64 -5.74 -0.44
C LEU A 145 3.63 -6.22 0.64
N ILE A 146 4.90 -6.41 0.29
CA ILE A 146 5.97 -6.71 1.26
C ILE A 146 6.11 -5.57 2.28
N ALA A 147 6.10 -4.31 1.85
CA ALA A 147 6.14 -3.17 2.76
C ALA A 147 4.91 -3.13 3.70
N ALA A 148 3.72 -3.48 3.19
CA ALA A 148 2.50 -3.56 3.98
C ALA A 148 2.52 -4.73 5.00
N VAL A 149 3.03 -5.90 4.60
CA VAL A 149 3.26 -7.03 5.51
C VAL A 149 4.26 -6.63 6.59
N ALA A 150 5.37 -6.00 6.22
CA ALA A 150 6.36 -5.51 7.17
C ALA A 150 5.75 -4.48 8.14
N LEU A 151 4.90 -3.57 7.65
CA LEU A 151 4.19 -2.60 8.47
C LEU A 151 3.24 -3.30 9.46
N ALA A 152 2.37 -4.19 8.98
CA ALA A 152 1.41 -4.92 9.80
C ALA A 152 2.13 -5.77 10.86
N TRP A 153 3.15 -6.53 10.45
CA TRP A 153 3.97 -7.35 11.35
C TRP A 153 4.66 -6.53 12.43
N ARG A 154 5.31 -5.41 12.06
CA ARG A 154 6.00 -4.53 13.02
C ARG A 154 5.06 -3.73 13.89
N SER A 155 3.82 -3.49 13.45
CA SER A 155 2.78 -2.86 14.26
C SER A 155 2.22 -3.80 15.34
N ALA A 156 2.29 -5.11 15.12
CA ALA A 156 1.86 -6.13 16.07
C ALA A 156 2.89 -6.41 17.18
N HIS A 157 4.17 -6.11 16.94
CA HIS A 157 5.27 -6.39 17.87
C HIS A 157 5.90 -5.09 18.40
N GLU A 158 5.99 -4.94 19.72
CA GLU A 158 6.73 -3.82 20.32
C GLU A 158 8.25 -3.98 20.15
N PRO A 159 9.02 -2.87 20.11
CA PRO A 159 10.48 -2.92 20.08
C PRO A 159 11.00 -3.63 21.34
N GLY A 160 11.73 -4.74 21.19
CA GLY A 160 12.33 -5.48 22.30
C GLY A 160 11.60 -6.76 22.70
N SER A 161 10.31 -6.91 22.38
CA SER A 161 9.55 -8.16 22.59
C SER A 161 9.70 -9.16 21.43
N ARG A 162 10.74 -9.01 20.59
CA ARG A 162 11.02 -9.94 19.50
C ARG A 162 11.70 -11.17 20.09
N PRO A 163 11.13 -12.38 19.96
CA PRO A 163 11.91 -13.59 20.21
C PRO A 163 13.12 -13.56 19.28
N ARG A 164 14.33 -13.80 19.81
CA ARG A 164 15.48 -14.07 18.94
C ARG A 164 15.12 -15.28 18.08
N SER A 165 15.19 -15.16 16.76
CA SER A 165 15.07 -16.32 15.89
C SER A 165 16.19 -17.28 16.25
N ILE A 166 15.82 -18.46 16.74
CA ILE A 166 16.74 -19.58 16.99
C ILE A 166 17.19 -20.23 15.67
N ASP A 167 16.46 -20.00 14.58
CA ASP A 167 16.81 -20.47 13.25
C ASP A 167 17.92 -19.59 12.63
N ARG A 168 19.16 -20.02 12.86
CA ARG A 168 20.35 -19.39 12.30
C ARG A 168 20.36 -19.42 10.78
N VAL A 169 19.87 -20.49 10.15
CA VAL A 169 19.90 -20.64 8.69
C VAL A 169 19.04 -19.55 8.07
N SER A 170 17.79 -19.41 8.54
CA SER A 170 16.88 -18.39 8.03
C SER A 170 17.41 -16.96 8.26
N VAL A 171 18.04 -16.68 9.41
CA VAL A 171 18.66 -15.36 9.67
C VAL A 171 19.81 -15.06 8.73
N TRP A 172 20.70 -16.02 8.49
CA TRP A 172 21.85 -15.85 7.59
C TRP A 172 21.42 -15.77 6.12
N SER A 173 20.47 -16.60 5.70
CA SER A 173 19.89 -16.53 4.35
C SER A 173 19.23 -15.18 4.09
N THR A 174 18.42 -14.67 5.03
CA THR A 174 17.77 -13.37 4.88
C THR A 174 18.80 -12.23 4.80
N ARG A 175 19.88 -12.30 5.59
CA ARG A 175 20.97 -11.30 5.56
C ARG A 175 21.82 -11.35 4.29
N ALA A 176 22.08 -12.55 3.77
CA ALA A 176 22.86 -12.75 2.55
C ALA A 176 22.09 -12.34 1.29
N LEU A 177 20.76 -12.51 1.31
CA LEU A 177 19.88 -12.16 0.19
C LEU A 177 19.40 -10.70 0.24
N ALA A 178 19.40 -10.05 1.40
CA ALA A 178 19.04 -8.63 1.55
C ALA A 178 19.80 -7.65 0.62
N PRO A 179 21.09 -7.82 0.30
CA PRO A 179 21.79 -6.97 -0.68
C PRO A 179 21.53 -7.33 -2.15
N LEU A 180 20.84 -8.43 -2.43
CA LEU A 180 20.51 -8.88 -3.78
C LEU A 180 19.10 -8.47 -4.24
N GLY A 181 18.38 -7.69 -3.41
CA GLY A 181 17.02 -7.19 -3.67
C GLY A 181 16.86 -5.72 -3.35
#